data_AF-H5YFL8-F1
#
_entry.id   AF-H5YFL8-F1
#
_cell.length_a   1.000
_cell.length_b   1.000
_cell.length_c   1.000
_cell.angle_alpha   90.00
_cell.angle_beta   90.00
_cell.angle_gamma   90.00
#
_symmetry.space_group_name_H-M   'P 1'
#
loop_
_entity.id
_entity.type
_entity.pdbx_description
1 polymer ?
#
loop_
_entity_poly.entity_id
_entity_poly.type
_entity_poly.pdbx_seq_one_letter_code
_entity_poly.pdbx_strand_id
1 'polypeptide(L)'
;MSHPVSYAPARAPLPDHEQKQAALSYLNEAWAEARHDGVDGDCLAQASLFAALAELVGTYGEDAVAKFVEGFPGRIRNGEFSVDISRQ
;
A
#
# COMPACT_ATOMS: atom_id res chain seq x y z
N MET A 1 37.50 -27.79 0.85
CA MET A 1 36.12 -28.33 0.88
C MET A 1 35.18 -27.16 0.76
N SER A 2 34.59 -26.94 -0.41
CA SER A 2 33.68 -25.83 -0.67
C SER A 2 32.25 -26.33 -0.54
N HIS A 3 31.52 -25.85 0.47
CA HIS A 3 30.11 -26.18 0.63
C HIS A 3 29.29 -25.36 -0.39
N PRO A 4 28.42 -25.98 -1.20
CA PRO A 4 27.51 -25.23 -2.04
C PRO A 4 26.48 -24.52 -1.15
N VAL A 5 26.42 -23.19 -1.26
CA VAL A 5 25.34 -22.38 -0.69
C VAL A 5 24.05 -22.87 -1.34
N SER A 6 23.22 -23.59 -0.58
CA SER A 6 21.87 -23.93 -1.02
C SER A 6 21.07 -22.63 -1.06
N TYR A 7 20.91 -22.07 -2.25
CA TYR A 7 19.93 -21.04 -2.49
C TYR A 7 18.57 -21.71 -2.38
N ALA A 8 17.93 -21.56 -1.20
CA ALA A 8 16.55 -22.00 -1.04
C ALA A 8 15.72 -21.33 -2.13
N PRO A 9 14.89 -22.07 -2.88
CA PRO A 9 14.05 -21.45 -3.90
C PRO A 9 13.20 -20.37 -3.24
N ALA A 10 13.18 -19.18 -3.86
CA ALA A 10 12.27 -18.12 -3.45
C ALA A 10 10.88 -18.73 -3.29
N ARG A 11 10.27 -18.53 -2.10
CA ARG A 11 8.92 -19.04 -1.82
C ARG A 11 8.01 -18.68 -2.99
N ALA A 12 7.21 -19.65 -3.43
CA ALA A 12 6.20 -19.39 -4.46
C ALA A 12 5.37 -18.16 -4.04
N PRO A 13 4.98 -17.30 -5.00
CA PRO A 13 4.17 -16.12 -4.70
C PRO A 13 2.94 -16.52 -3.91
N LEU A 14 2.63 -15.78 -2.86
CA LEU A 14 1.38 -15.99 -2.10
C LEU A 14 0.18 -15.79 -3.06
N PRO A 15 -0.98 -16.40 -2.80
CA PRO A 15 -2.22 -16.03 -3.48
C PRO A 15 -2.48 -14.52 -3.42
N ASP A 16 -3.09 -13.92 -4.44
CA ASP A 16 -3.30 -12.46 -4.54
C ASP A 16 -3.94 -11.82 -3.30
N HIS A 17 -4.89 -12.53 -2.67
CA HIS A 17 -5.56 -12.04 -1.47
C HIS A 17 -4.62 -12.03 -0.25
N GLU A 18 -3.78 -13.06 -0.10
CA GLU A 18 -2.76 -13.13 0.93
C GLU A 18 -1.66 -12.09 0.70
N GLN A 19 -1.26 -11.85 -0.57
CA GLN A 19 -0.33 -10.76 -0.92
C GLN A 19 -0.88 -9.40 -0.50
N LYS A 20 -2.15 -9.12 -0.83
CA LYS A 20 -2.81 -7.86 -0.44
C LYS A 20 -2.90 -7.70 1.08
N GLN A 21 -3.25 -8.77 1.81
CA GLN A 21 -3.32 -8.74 3.26
C GLN A 21 -1.95 -8.55 3.91
N ALA A 22 -0.91 -9.21 3.40
CA ALA A 22 0.46 -9.04 3.86
C ALA A 22 0.94 -7.61 3.62
N ALA A 23 0.72 -7.07 2.42
CA ALA A 23 1.08 -5.68 2.09
C ALA A 23 0.40 -4.67 3.03
N LEU A 24 -0.90 -4.84 3.32
CA LEU A 24 -1.61 -3.99 4.27
C LEU A 24 -1.03 -4.08 5.68
N SER A 25 -0.61 -5.27 6.12
CA SER A 25 -0.01 -5.47 7.43
C SER A 25 1.33 -4.74 7.54
N TYR A 26 2.20 -4.87 6.53
CA TYR A 26 3.47 -4.14 6.47
C TYR A 26 3.27 -2.61 6.46
N LEU A 27 2.29 -2.12 5.69
CA LEU A 27 1.99 -0.70 5.64
C LEU A 27 1.49 -0.18 6.99
N ASN A 28 0.62 -0.93 7.68
CA ASN A 28 0.12 -0.56 9.00
C ASN A 28 1.26 -0.49 10.04
N GLU A 29 2.18 -1.43 10.02
CA GLU A 29 3.36 -1.43 10.90
C GLU A 29 4.26 -0.22 10.61
N ALA A 30 4.56 0.04 9.33
CA ALA A 30 5.35 1.21 8.93
C ALA A 30 4.69 2.53 9.34
N TRP A 31 3.36 2.60 9.28
CA TRP A 31 2.60 3.77 9.72
C TRP A 31 2.61 3.94 11.24
N ALA A 32 2.51 2.85 11.99
CA ALA A 32 2.61 2.89 13.44
C ALA A 32 3.99 3.39 13.89
N GLU A 33 5.06 2.90 13.26
CA GLU A 33 6.44 3.30 13.55
C GLU A 33 6.67 4.78 13.19
N ALA A 34 6.27 5.21 11.99
CA ALA A 34 6.44 6.61 11.58
C ALA A 34 5.73 7.59 12.54
N ARG A 35 4.55 7.22 13.05
CA ARG A 35 3.84 8.02 14.06
C ARG A 35 4.54 7.98 15.41
N HIS A 36 5.13 6.85 15.80
CA HIS A 36 5.95 6.74 17.00
C HIS A 36 7.15 7.70 16.96
N ASP A 37 7.77 7.83 15.78
CA ASP A 37 8.88 8.75 15.52
C ASP A 37 8.45 10.22 15.39
N GLY A 38 7.15 10.52 15.50
CA GLY A 38 6.62 11.88 15.49
C GLY A 38 6.27 12.43 14.11
N VAL A 39 6.19 11.58 13.07
CA VAL A 39 5.72 12.00 11.75
C VAL A 39 4.22 12.29 11.79
N ASP A 40 3.81 13.44 11.26
CA ASP A 40 2.41 13.82 11.12
C ASP A 40 1.65 12.82 10.22
N GLY A 41 0.48 12.38 10.68
CA GLY A 41 -0.39 11.47 9.95
C GLY A 41 -0.83 12.01 8.59
N ASP A 42 -1.03 13.33 8.46
CA ASP A 42 -1.43 13.95 7.20
C ASP A 42 -0.27 13.93 6.19
N CYS A 43 0.95 14.24 6.65
CA CYS A 43 2.16 14.13 5.85
C CYS A 43 2.39 12.69 5.39
N LEU A 44 2.21 11.72 6.28
CA LEU A 44 2.37 10.30 5.97
C LEU A 44 1.34 9.81 4.96
N ALA A 45 0.09 10.26 5.07
CA ALA A 45 -0.97 9.93 4.12
C ALA A 45 -0.66 10.48 2.72
N GLN A 46 -0.23 11.73 2.61
CA GLN A 46 0.16 12.35 1.34
C GLN A 46 1.36 11.64 0.70
N ALA A 47 2.39 11.33 1.50
CA ALA A 47 3.56 10.59 1.02
C ALA A 47 3.19 9.17 0.55
N SER A 48 2.32 8.49 1.29
CA SER A 48 1.84 7.15 0.91
C SER A 48 1.02 7.17 -0.38
N LEU A 49 0.16 8.17 -0.56
CA LEU A 49 -0.60 8.34 -1.81
C LEU A 49 0.34 8.59 -2.99
N PHE A 50 1.35 9.45 -2.82
CA PHE A 50 2.36 9.68 -3.85
C PHE A 50 3.09 8.39 -4.22
N ALA A 51 3.60 7.66 -3.23
CA ALA A 51 4.33 6.41 -3.46
C ALA A 51 3.46 5.37 -4.18
N ALA A 52 2.21 5.21 -3.77
CA ALA A 52 1.26 4.30 -4.42
C ALA A 52 0.99 4.69 -5.88
N LEU A 53 0.74 5.98 -6.15
CA LEU A 53 0.50 6.45 -7.53
C LEU A 53 1.75 6.33 -8.40
N ALA A 54 2.94 6.62 -7.87
CA ALA A 54 4.20 6.48 -8.60
C ALA A 54 4.46 5.02 -9.02
N GLU A 55 4.23 4.06 -8.11
CA GLU A 55 4.37 2.63 -8.41
C GLU A 55 3.36 2.18 -9.48
N LEU A 56 2.10 2.62 -9.38
CA LEU A 56 1.07 2.33 -10.37
C LEU A 56 1.42 2.93 -11.73
N VAL A 57 1.93 4.16 -11.78
CA VAL A 57 2.35 4.81 -13.03
C VAL A 57 3.54 4.09 -13.64
N GLY A 58 4.53 3.70 -12.83
CA GLY A 58 5.68 2.92 -13.29
C GLY A 58 5.28 1.56 -13.88
N THR A 59 4.23 0.93 -13.35
CA THR A 59 3.74 -0.38 -13.78
C THR A 59 2.80 -0.31 -14.98
N TYR A 60 1.88 0.65 -15.00
CA TYR A 60 0.74 0.69 -15.94
C TYR A 60 0.74 1.89 -16.90
N GLY A 61 1.56 2.92 -16.64
CA GLY A 61 1.61 4.16 -17.42
C GLY A 61 0.64 5.24 -16.94
N GLU A 62 0.94 6.50 -17.28
CA GLU A 62 0.22 7.69 -16.81
C GLU A 62 -1.27 7.68 -17.16
N ASP A 63 -1.62 7.42 -18.43
CA ASP A 63 -3.01 7.44 -18.91
C ASP A 63 -3.89 6.38 -18.21
N ALA A 64 -3.33 5.18 -17.97
CA ALA A 64 -4.05 4.10 -17.31
C ALA A 64 -4.37 4.46 -15.86
N VAL A 65 -3.40 5.06 -15.15
CA VAL A 65 -3.58 5.48 -13.76
C VAL A 65 -4.48 6.70 -13.66
N ALA A 66 -4.38 7.66 -14.58
CA ALA A 66 -5.28 8.81 -14.66
C ALA A 66 -6.75 8.33 -14.75
N LYS A 67 -7.03 7.40 -15.68
CA LYS A 67 -8.37 6.81 -15.82
C LYS A 67 -8.81 6.03 -14.57
N PHE A 68 -7.89 5.33 -13.91
CA PHE A 68 -8.19 4.62 -12.66
C PHE A 68 -8.62 5.58 -11.54
N VAL A 69 -7.96 6.74 -11.40
CA VAL A 69 -8.27 7.69 -10.32
C VAL A 69 -9.44 8.64 -10.61
N GLU A 70 -9.93 8.71 -11.85
CA GLU A 70 -11.12 9.51 -12.22
C GLU A 70 -12.35 9.21 -11.33
N GLY A 71 -12.48 7.97 -10.85
CA GLY A 71 -13.57 7.57 -9.96
C GLY A 71 -13.41 8.03 -8.50
N PHE A 72 -12.20 8.43 -8.08
CA PHE A 72 -11.91 8.73 -6.67
C PHE A 72 -12.77 9.84 -6.09
N PRO A 73 -12.98 10.99 -6.76
CA PRO A 73 -13.82 12.04 -6.21
C PRO A 73 -15.26 11.58 -5.93
N GLY A 74 -15.81 10.66 -6.73
CA GLY A 74 -17.13 10.07 -6.48
C GLY A 74 -17.12 9.20 -5.23
N ARG A 75 -16.16 8.27 -5.15
CA ARG A 75 -15.99 7.35 -4.01
C ARG A 75 -15.76 8.09 -2.68
N ILE A 76 -14.94 9.14 -2.70
CA ILE A 76 -14.67 10.00 -1.53
C ILE A 76 -15.95 10.69 -1.07
N ARG A 77 -16.71 11.32 -1.98
CA ARG A 77 -17.98 11.99 -1.64
C ARG A 77 -19.04 11.02 -1.15
N ASN A 78 -18.99 9.76 -1.60
CA ASN A 78 -19.85 8.68 -1.13
C ASN A 78 -19.42 8.11 0.23
N GLY A 79 -18.33 8.59 0.82
CA GLY A 79 -17.85 8.16 2.13
C GLY A 79 -17.12 6.82 2.14
N GLU A 80 -16.72 6.27 0.99
CA GLU A 80 -16.04 4.94 0.92
C GLU A 80 -14.72 4.89 1.70
N PHE A 81 -14.12 6.03 1.98
CA PHE A 81 -12.85 6.16 2.71
C PHE A 81 -13.03 6.81 4.10
N SER A 82 -14.26 7.13 4.49
CA SER A 82 -14.55 7.66 5.82
C SER A 82 -14.58 6.51 6.82
N VAL A 83 -13.54 6.39 7.64
CA VAL A 83 -13.40 5.35 8.66
C VAL A 83 -13.79 5.91 10.04
N ASP A 84 -15.06 6.32 10.21
CA ASP A 84 -15.69 6.77 11.47
C ASP A 84 -17.22 6.54 11.31
N ILE A 85 -18.02 5.82 12.10
CA ILE A 85 -18.02 5.29 13.48
C ILE A 85 -18.82 3.97 13.47
N SER A 86 -18.25 2.85 13.91
CA SER A 86 -19.01 1.63 14.31
C SER A 86 -18.49 1.04 15.63
N ARG A 87 -17.99 1.91 16.50
CA ARG A 87 -17.85 1.65 17.93
C ARG A 87 -18.53 2.79 18.68
N GLN A 88 -19.86 2.75 18.70
CA GLN A 88 -20.62 3.16 19.88
C GLN A 88 -20.78 1.92 20.75
#